data_AF-Q9S010-F1
#
_entry.id   AF-Q9S010-F1
#
_cell.length_a   1.000
_cell.length_b   1.000
_cell.length_c   1.000
_cell.angle_alpha   90.00
_cell.angle_beta   90.00
_cell.angle_gamma   90.00
#
_symmetry.space_group_name_H-M   'P 1'
#
loop_
_entity.id
_entity.type
_entity.pdbx_description
1 polymer ?
#
loop_
_entity_poly.entity_id
_entity_poly.type
_entity_poly.pdbx_seq_one_letter_code
_entity_poly.pdbx_strand_id
1 'polypeptide(L)'
;MGKKYNKKELVLNSRTFSHMNKELTNIDNMQDKDLINYNNLKEKLKYNLKDDIDNKIERMKILYEIKKKELYKYDNFSSFEQFIKHFVIAKTQAYLYLKVYEKVLEGAISIDNIKETGFRGLQRQLKENLLNVKKENLSEVNNKKMSIRFFMKNKEFYTFCKEDTKRACYILERLFFTKKEVLSDLINEYEKYKRKKKNKNKYLIFIIYGAIVILGWMMSFVLPQLSSQSKRPFWGGLFSFLLLL
;
A
#
# COMPACT_ATOMS: atom_id res chain seq x y z
N MET A 1 20.74 -25.95 3.97
CA MET A 1 19.66 -26.68 3.26
C MET A 1 18.96 -25.73 2.30
N GLY A 2 19.29 -25.80 1.01
CA GLY A 2 18.79 -24.88 -0.03
C GLY A 2 17.35 -25.21 -0.44
N LYS A 3 16.49 -24.18 -0.50
CA LYS A 3 15.12 -24.31 -0.98
C LYS A 3 15.13 -24.46 -2.50
N LYS A 4 14.62 -25.60 -2.97
CA LYS A 4 14.46 -25.97 -4.39
C LYS A 4 13.30 -25.14 -4.97
N TYR A 5 13.60 -24.14 -5.80
CA TYR A 5 12.57 -23.37 -6.50
C TYR A 5 12.14 -24.13 -7.76
N ASN A 6 10.85 -24.48 -7.82
CA ASN A 6 10.23 -25.15 -8.97
C ASN A 6 10.25 -24.21 -10.19
N LYS A 7 11.01 -24.59 -11.22
CA LYS A 7 10.92 -24.06 -12.59
C LYS A 7 9.47 -24.23 -13.06
N LYS A 8 8.73 -23.14 -13.23
CA LYS A 8 7.40 -23.18 -13.84
C LYS A 8 7.57 -23.36 -15.34
N GLU A 9 7.67 -24.61 -15.79
CA GLU A 9 7.42 -24.92 -17.19
C GLU A 9 5.95 -24.65 -17.53
N LEU A 10 5.72 -23.99 -18.65
CA LEU A 10 4.39 -23.80 -19.22
C LEU A 10 3.86 -25.19 -19.62
N VAL A 11 3.03 -25.77 -18.77
CA VAL A 11 2.28 -26.99 -19.08
C VAL A 11 1.29 -26.66 -20.20
N LEU A 12 1.62 -27.08 -21.42
CA LEU A 12 0.67 -27.14 -22.51
C LEU A 12 -0.41 -28.17 -22.14
N ASN A 13 -1.67 -27.79 -22.29
CA ASN A 13 -2.80 -28.70 -22.11
C ASN A 13 -2.75 -29.73 -23.25
N SER A 14 -2.35 -30.97 -22.94
CA SER A 14 -2.13 -32.05 -23.92
C SER A 14 -3.40 -32.48 -24.68
N ARG A 15 -4.57 -31.97 -24.28
CA ARG A 15 -5.84 -32.23 -24.97
C ARG A 15 -5.90 -31.64 -26.39
N THR A 16 -5.02 -30.71 -26.76
CA THR A 16 -5.02 -30.11 -28.10
C THR A 16 -4.05 -30.80 -29.07
N PHE A 17 -3.01 -31.48 -28.56
CA PHE A 17 -1.96 -32.07 -29.42
C PHE A 17 -2.40 -33.37 -30.09
N SER A 18 -3.32 -34.13 -29.45
CA SER A 18 -3.87 -35.36 -30.05
C SER A 18 -4.90 -35.09 -31.15
N HIS A 19 -5.50 -33.90 -31.21
CA HIS A 19 -6.47 -33.53 -32.25
C HIS A 19 -5.82 -32.95 -33.51
N MET A 20 -4.59 -32.41 -33.39
CA MET A 20 -3.88 -31.77 -34.51
C MET A 20 -3.35 -32.76 -35.56
N ASN A 21 -3.05 -34.01 -35.18
CA ASN A 21 -2.51 -34.98 -36.15
C ASN A 21 -3.56 -35.63 -37.06
N LYS A 22 -4.86 -35.40 -36.82
CA LYS A 22 -5.95 -36.03 -37.58
C LYS A 22 -6.69 -35.09 -38.53
N GLU A 23 -6.41 -33.79 -38.49
CA GLU A 23 -7.05 -32.76 -39.31
C GLU A 23 -6.09 -32.13 -40.34
N LEU A 24 -5.03 -32.85 -40.74
CA LEU A 24 -4.13 -32.43 -41.83
C LEU A 24 -4.67 -32.76 -43.23
N THR A 25 -5.92 -33.21 -43.34
CA THR A 25 -6.56 -33.43 -44.63
C THR A 25 -7.91 -32.73 -44.66
N ASN A 26 -7.91 -31.57 -45.30
CA ASN A 26 -9.05 -30.74 -45.69
C ASN A 26 -9.72 -29.97 -44.55
N ILE A 27 -9.62 -28.63 -44.55
CA ILE A 27 -10.69 -27.66 -44.26
C ILE A 27 -10.18 -26.22 -44.54
N ASP A 28 -10.84 -25.57 -45.49
CA ASP A 28 -11.06 -24.13 -45.74
C ASP A 28 -10.03 -23.04 -45.32
N ASN A 29 -9.53 -22.38 -46.37
CA ASN A 29 -8.49 -21.33 -46.47
C ASN A 29 -8.67 -20.02 -45.65
N MET A 30 -9.44 -19.98 -44.57
CA MET A 30 -9.64 -18.78 -43.75
C MET A 30 -9.25 -18.95 -42.28
N GLN A 31 -9.47 -20.13 -41.68
CA GLN A 31 -9.06 -20.40 -40.28
C GLN A 31 -7.54 -20.52 -40.09
N ASP A 32 -6.81 -20.98 -41.11
CA ASP A 32 -5.36 -21.08 -41.08
C ASP A 32 -4.66 -19.72 -41.10
N LYS A 33 -5.23 -18.73 -41.80
CA LYS A 33 -4.63 -17.39 -41.89
C LYS A 33 -4.65 -16.68 -40.53
N ASP A 34 -5.72 -16.82 -39.77
CA ASP A 34 -5.84 -16.23 -38.44
C ASP A 34 -4.95 -16.94 -37.43
N LEU A 35 -4.79 -18.26 -37.52
CA LEU A 35 -3.86 -19.01 -36.67
C LEU A 35 -2.39 -18.66 -36.97
N ILE A 36 -2.03 -18.53 -38.24
CA ILE A 36 -0.70 -18.08 -38.67
C ILE A 36 -0.46 -16.64 -38.20
N ASN A 37 -1.43 -15.75 -38.37
CA ASN A 37 -1.34 -14.37 -37.90
C ASN A 37 -1.19 -14.29 -36.37
N TYR A 38 -1.98 -15.07 -35.63
CA TYR A 38 -1.87 -15.18 -34.17
C TYR A 38 -0.46 -15.62 -33.73
N ASN A 39 0.08 -16.68 -34.34
CA ASN A 39 1.42 -17.17 -34.01
C ASN A 39 2.51 -16.14 -34.34
N ASN A 40 2.39 -15.45 -35.48
CA ASN A 40 3.30 -14.37 -35.84
C ASN A 40 3.25 -13.20 -34.87
N LEU A 41 2.04 -12.75 -34.47
CA LEU A 41 1.86 -11.69 -33.47
C LEU A 41 2.41 -12.11 -32.10
N LYS A 42 2.22 -13.38 -31.71
CA LYS A 42 2.74 -13.95 -30.48
C LYS A 42 4.27 -13.97 -30.44
N GLU A 43 4.93 -14.38 -31.52
CA GLU A 43 6.39 -14.37 -31.60
C GLU A 43 6.96 -12.94 -31.66
N LYS A 44 6.33 -12.04 -32.43
CA LYS A 44 6.69 -10.60 -32.43
C LYS A 44 6.58 -9.99 -31.03
N LEU A 45 5.52 -10.31 -30.29
CA LEU A 45 5.35 -9.84 -28.93
C LEU A 45 6.45 -10.36 -28.00
N LYS A 46 6.83 -11.64 -28.09
CA LYS A 46 7.94 -12.21 -27.31
C LYS A 46 9.26 -11.50 -27.60
N TYR A 47 9.55 -11.26 -28.88
CA TYR A 47 10.78 -10.58 -29.30
C TYR A 47 10.82 -9.13 -28.76
N ASN A 48 9.74 -8.37 -28.95
CA ASN A 48 9.63 -7.00 -28.44
C ASN A 48 9.79 -6.91 -26.91
N LEU A 49 9.26 -7.89 -26.17
CA LEU A 49 9.41 -7.94 -24.70
C LEU A 49 10.85 -8.25 -24.28
N LYS A 50 11.53 -9.17 -24.98
CA LYS A 50 12.94 -9.50 -24.72
C LYS A 50 13.83 -8.28 -24.99
N ASP A 51 13.62 -7.63 -26.12
CA ASP A 51 14.34 -6.42 -26.51
C ASP A 51 14.10 -5.28 -25.51
N ASP A 52 12.88 -5.09 -25.02
CA ASP A 52 12.58 -4.09 -23.98
C ASP A 52 13.34 -4.36 -22.67
N ILE A 53 13.48 -5.63 -22.26
CA ILE A 53 14.24 -6.00 -21.07
C ILE A 53 15.74 -5.77 -21.29
N ASP A 54 16.28 -6.22 -22.42
CA ASP A 54 17.71 -6.06 -22.74
C ASP A 54 18.06 -4.56 -22.86
N ASN A 55 17.21 -3.77 -23.51
CA ASN A 55 17.34 -2.31 -23.57
C ASN A 55 17.31 -1.66 -22.19
N LYS A 56 16.49 -2.15 -21.26
CA LYS A 56 16.47 -1.66 -19.88
C LYS A 56 17.76 -2.00 -19.14
N ILE A 57 18.32 -3.19 -19.34
CA ILE A 57 19.60 -3.61 -18.75
C ILE A 57 20.73 -2.69 -19.23
N GLU A 58 20.80 -2.41 -20.53
CA GLU A 58 21.79 -1.48 -21.09
C GLU A 58 21.63 -0.07 -20.55
N ARG A 59 20.39 0.44 -20.45
CA ARG A 59 20.13 1.73 -19.80
C ARG A 59 20.66 1.81 -18.37
N MET A 60 20.59 0.73 -17.60
CA MET A 60 21.14 0.74 -16.22
C MET A 60 22.65 0.89 -16.23
N LYS A 61 23.34 0.12 -17.10
CA LYS A 61 24.79 0.18 -17.24
C LYS A 61 25.24 1.60 -17.57
N ILE A 62 24.62 2.19 -18.60
CA ILE A 62 24.91 3.55 -19.05
C ILE A 62 24.67 4.57 -17.94
N LEU A 63 23.49 4.55 -17.30
CA LEU A 63 23.16 5.49 -16.22
C LEU A 63 24.10 5.34 -15.02
N TYR A 64 24.50 4.12 -14.70
CA TYR A 64 25.45 3.86 -13.62
C TYR A 64 26.83 4.43 -13.92
N GLU A 65 27.34 4.19 -15.12
CA GLU A 65 28.64 4.70 -15.54
C GLU A 65 28.67 6.23 -15.58
N ILE A 66 27.64 6.86 -16.18
CA ILE A 66 27.50 8.32 -16.23
C ILE A 66 27.48 8.90 -14.81
N LYS A 67 26.73 8.30 -13.89
CA LYS A 67 26.66 8.79 -12.51
C LYS A 67 27.98 8.57 -11.78
N LYS A 68 28.58 7.39 -11.86
CA LYS A 68 29.74 7.00 -11.07
C LYS A 68 31.00 7.77 -11.45
N LYS A 69 31.17 8.04 -12.75
CA LYS A 69 32.27 8.86 -13.30
C LYS A 69 31.91 10.34 -13.43
N GLU A 70 30.71 10.74 -13.00
CA GLU A 70 30.20 12.10 -13.10
C GLU A 70 30.24 12.70 -14.53
N LEU A 71 30.04 11.87 -15.56
CA LEU A 71 30.17 12.25 -16.98
C LEU A 71 29.14 13.28 -17.42
N TYR A 72 28.03 13.42 -16.69
CA TYR A 72 27.03 14.45 -16.96
C TYR A 72 27.60 15.89 -16.87
N LYS A 73 28.77 16.07 -16.23
CA LYS A 73 29.46 17.36 -16.17
C LYS A 73 29.97 17.84 -17.53
N TYR A 74 30.20 16.95 -18.49
CA TYR A 74 30.61 17.33 -19.85
C TYR A 74 29.54 18.14 -20.58
N ASP A 75 28.27 17.92 -20.23
CA ASP A 75 27.13 18.69 -20.73
C ASP A 75 26.78 19.88 -19.80
N ASN A 76 27.68 20.26 -18.90
CA ASN A 76 27.51 21.34 -17.91
C ASN A 76 26.34 21.14 -16.93
N PHE A 77 25.88 19.91 -16.70
CA PHE A 77 24.89 19.64 -15.65
C PHE A 77 25.53 19.71 -14.26
N SER A 78 24.90 20.44 -13.32
CA SER A 78 25.42 20.54 -11.95
C SER A 78 25.20 19.28 -11.12
N SER A 79 24.26 18.43 -11.54
CA SER A 79 23.96 17.17 -10.86
C SER A 79 23.41 16.13 -11.82
N PHE A 80 23.59 14.85 -11.47
CA PHE A 80 22.97 13.74 -12.18
C PHE A 80 21.44 13.87 -12.28
N GLU A 81 20.80 14.47 -11.28
CA GLU A 81 19.36 14.74 -11.32
C GLU A 81 18.98 15.72 -12.44
N GLN A 82 19.78 16.76 -12.67
CA GLN A 82 19.54 17.68 -13.78
C GLN A 82 19.73 16.98 -15.13
N PHE A 83 20.76 16.14 -15.25
CA PHE A 83 21.01 15.35 -16.45
C PHE A 83 19.81 14.47 -16.82
N ILE A 84 19.31 13.65 -15.89
CA ILE A 84 18.20 12.72 -16.19
C ILE A 84 16.88 13.43 -16.53
N LYS A 85 16.68 14.69 -16.12
CA LYS A 85 15.49 15.47 -16.46
C LYS A 85 15.39 15.79 -17.96
N HIS A 86 16.51 15.72 -18.69
CA HIS A 86 16.54 15.95 -20.14
C HIS A 86 16.10 14.72 -20.94
N PHE A 87 15.86 13.58 -20.28
CA PHE A 87 15.42 12.34 -20.91
C PHE A 87 14.02 11.96 -20.45
N VAL A 88 13.34 11.11 -21.21
CA VAL A 88 12.03 10.52 -20.85
C VAL A 88 12.22 9.39 -19.83
N ILE A 89 12.86 9.70 -18.70
CA ILE A 89 13.10 8.77 -17.59
C ILE A 89 12.68 9.45 -16.29
N ALA A 90 11.69 8.87 -15.61
CA ALA A 90 11.27 9.39 -14.31
C ALA A 90 12.42 9.28 -13.29
N LYS A 91 12.59 10.30 -12.44
CA LYS A 91 13.62 10.33 -11.38
C LYS A 91 13.65 9.03 -10.58
N THR A 92 12.50 8.59 -10.09
CA THR A 92 12.37 7.35 -9.31
C THR A 92 12.86 6.11 -10.05
N GLN A 93 12.64 6.04 -11.36
CA GLN A 93 13.07 4.95 -12.22
C GLN A 93 14.59 4.98 -12.45
N ALA A 94 15.17 6.16 -12.72
CA ALA A 94 16.63 6.30 -12.85
C ALA A 94 17.37 5.86 -11.57
N TYR A 95 16.91 6.30 -10.40
CA TYR A 95 17.51 5.87 -9.13
C TYR A 95 17.25 4.40 -8.79
N LEU A 96 16.12 3.83 -9.24
CA LEU A 96 15.90 2.39 -9.14
C LEU A 96 16.90 1.63 -10.01
N TYR A 97 17.16 2.10 -11.23
CA TYR A 97 18.09 1.46 -12.15
C TYR A 97 19.50 1.40 -11.58
N LEU A 98 19.96 2.48 -10.99
CA LEU A 98 21.25 2.55 -10.30
C LEU A 98 21.34 1.51 -9.17
N LYS A 99 20.32 1.44 -8.30
CA LYS A 99 20.30 0.50 -7.17
C LYS A 99 20.27 -0.96 -7.60
N VAL A 100 19.50 -1.28 -8.65
CA VAL A 100 19.45 -2.64 -9.18
C VAL A 100 20.82 -3.02 -9.74
N TYR A 101 21.43 -2.13 -10.52
CA TYR A 101 22.72 -2.41 -11.12
C TYR A 101 23.86 -2.52 -10.10
N GLU A 102 23.84 -1.72 -9.03
CA GLU A 102 24.76 -1.89 -7.88
C GLU A 102 24.66 -3.31 -7.30
N LYS A 103 23.43 -3.82 -7.10
CA LYS A 103 23.21 -5.18 -6.61
C LYS A 103 23.65 -6.27 -7.59
N VAL A 104 23.63 -5.97 -8.89
CA VAL A 104 24.21 -6.85 -9.91
C VAL A 104 25.73 -6.90 -9.80
N LEU A 105 26.38 -5.75 -9.65
CA LEU A 105 27.83 -5.67 -9.47
C LEU A 105 28.30 -6.34 -8.16
N GLU A 106 27.50 -6.26 -7.10
CA GLU A 106 27.73 -6.97 -5.84
C GLU A 106 27.49 -8.49 -5.93
N GLY A 107 26.98 -8.99 -7.05
CA GLY A 107 26.65 -10.41 -7.24
C GLY A 107 25.37 -10.88 -6.53
N ALA A 108 24.63 -9.97 -5.90
CA ALA A 108 23.39 -10.29 -5.20
C ALA A 108 22.21 -10.58 -6.15
N ILE A 109 22.26 -10.07 -7.39
CA ILE A 109 21.25 -10.27 -8.43
C ILE A 109 21.97 -10.62 -9.74
N SER A 110 21.63 -11.73 -10.39
CA SER A 110 22.14 -12.04 -11.73
C SER A 110 21.33 -11.31 -12.80
N ILE A 111 21.96 -11.00 -13.95
CA ILE A 111 21.27 -10.41 -15.11
C ILE A 111 20.17 -11.37 -15.62
N ASP A 112 20.39 -12.68 -15.55
CA ASP A 112 19.38 -13.68 -15.96
C ASP A 112 18.15 -13.63 -15.04
N ASN A 113 18.34 -13.45 -13.73
CA ASN A 113 17.22 -13.26 -12.80
C ASN A 113 16.41 -12.01 -13.13
N ILE A 114 17.05 -10.95 -13.64
CA ILE A 114 16.36 -9.74 -14.13
C ILE A 114 15.51 -10.06 -15.35
N LYS A 115 16.02 -10.88 -16.27
CA LYS A 115 15.31 -11.30 -17.48
C LYS A 115 14.09 -12.16 -17.18
N GLU A 116 14.21 -13.07 -16.22
CA GLU A 116 13.12 -13.97 -15.85
C GLU A 116 12.05 -13.30 -14.98
N THR A 117 12.46 -12.50 -13.99
CA THR A 117 11.55 -11.93 -12.98
C THR A 117 10.97 -10.57 -13.40
N GLY A 118 11.68 -9.85 -14.26
CA GLY A 118 11.35 -8.50 -14.69
C GLY A 118 11.52 -7.43 -13.58
N PHE A 119 11.56 -6.17 -13.99
CA PHE A 119 11.82 -5.04 -13.09
C PHE A 119 10.82 -4.87 -11.94
N ARG A 120 9.54 -5.15 -12.20
CA ARG A 120 8.49 -5.01 -11.20
C ARG A 120 8.62 -6.05 -10.08
N GLY A 121 9.08 -7.26 -10.41
CA GLY A 121 9.35 -8.31 -9.44
C GLY A 121 10.57 -7.99 -8.59
N LEU A 122 11.66 -7.51 -9.22
CA LEU A 122 12.86 -7.06 -8.51
C LEU A 122 12.56 -5.91 -7.56
N GLN A 123 11.73 -4.95 -7.96
CA GLN A 123 11.37 -3.82 -7.09
C GLN A 123 10.62 -4.30 -5.83
N ARG A 124 9.78 -5.33 -5.94
CA ARG A 124 9.13 -5.96 -4.78
C ARG A 124 10.13 -6.68 -3.89
N GLN A 125 11.00 -7.50 -4.48
CA GLN A 125 12.05 -8.22 -3.75
C GLN A 125 13.01 -7.28 -3.04
N LEU A 126 13.45 -6.20 -3.69
CA LEU A 126 14.29 -5.17 -3.07
C LEU A 126 13.55 -4.48 -1.92
N LYS A 127 12.26 -4.19 -2.07
CA LYS A 127 11.46 -3.59 -0.99
C LYS A 127 11.30 -4.55 0.19
N GLU A 128 11.07 -5.83 -0.06
CA GLU A 128 10.94 -6.88 0.96
C GLU A 128 12.28 -7.14 1.65
N ASN A 129 13.37 -7.25 0.91
CA ASN A 129 14.72 -7.38 1.47
C ASN A 129 15.12 -6.14 2.28
N LEU A 130 14.79 -4.92 1.82
CA LEU A 130 14.98 -3.71 2.64
C LEU A 130 14.13 -3.71 3.91
N LEU A 131 12.93 -4.31 3.89
CA LEU A 131 12.07 -4.43 5.08
C LEU A 131 12.58 -5.52 6.03
N ASN A 132 13.14 -6.60 5.51
CA ASN A 132 13.71 -7.70 6.29
C ASN A 132 15.07 -7.31 6.90
N VAL A 133 15.96 -6.69 6.12
CA VAL A 133 17.20 -6.07 6.62
C VAL A 133 16.89 -4.98 7.66
N LYS A 134 15.80 -4.21 7.49
CA LYS A 134 15.35 -3.27 8.54
C LYS A 134 14.84 -3.94 9.80
N LYS A 135 14.28 -5.16 9.72
CA LYS A 135 13.83 -5.91 10.91
C LYS A 135 15.01 -6.54 11.66
N GLU A 136 16.00 -7.05 10.93
CA GLU A 136 17.21 -7.65 11.48
C GLU A 136 18.18 -6.59 12.04
N ASN A 137 18.33 -5.45 11.36
CA ASN A 137 19.08 -4.29 11.87
C ASN A 137 18.28 -3.47 12.91
N LEU A 138 17.08 -3.88 13.30
CA LEU A 138 16.31 -3.22 14.37
C LEU A 138 16.73 -3.71 15.76
N SER A 139 17.32 -4.91 15.87
CA SER A 139 17.77 -5.48 17.14
C SER A 139 19.16 -4.97 17.57
N GLU A 140 19.97 -4.48 16.65
CA GLU A 140 21.31 -3.98 16.94
C GLU A 140 21.51 -2.60 16.30
N VAL A 141 21.73 -1.59 17.14
CA VAL A 141 22.27 -0.25 16.81
C VAL A 141 21.26 0.85 16.40
N ASN A 142 20.66 1.43 17.45
CA ASN A 142 20.68 2.86 17.82
C ASN A 142 19.97 3.96 17.00
N ASN A 143 19.18 4.74 17.74
CA ASN A 143 18.94 6.19 17.61
C ASN A 143 18.08 6.72 16.46
N LYS A 144 17.08 5.97 15.99
CA LYS A 144 15.96 6.64 15.32
C LYS A 144 15.09 7.32 16.37
N LYS A 145 15.22 8.64 16.53
CA LYS A 145 14.33 9.46 17.37
C LYS A 145 12.88 9.25 16.91
N MET A 146 12.17 8.32 17.55
CA MET A 146 10.80 7.99 17.21
C MET A 146 9.90 8.98 17.94
N SER A 147 9.35 9.94 17.20
CA SER A 147 8.44 10.92 17.77
C SER A 147 7.03 10.34 17.87
N ILE A 148 6.51 10.21 19.08
CA ILE A 148 5.08 9.95 19.31
C ILE A 148 4.39 11.32 19.42
N ARG A 149 3.29 11.51 18.68
CA ARG A 149 2.47 12.74 18.76
C ARG A 149 1.26 12.47 19.65
N PHE A 150 1.20 13.13 20.80
CA PHE A 150 0.04 13.09 21.69
C PHE A 150 -0.88 14.28 21.46
N PHE A 151 -2.19 14.05 21.42
CA PHE A 151 -3.20 15.12 21.47
C PHE A 151 -3.68 15.25 22.92
N MET A 152 -3.28 16.33 23.57
CA MET A 152 -3.64 16.63 24.96
C MET A 152 -4.88 17.53 25.01
N LYS A 153 -5.86 17.16 25.83
CA LYS A 153 -7.09 17.97 26.02
C LYS A 153 -6.95 19.03 27.11
N ASN A 154 -6.11 18.78 28.11
CA ASN A 154 -5.87 19.70 29.21
C ASN A 154 -4.73 20.65 28.83
N LYS A 155 -4.99 21.96 28.92
CA LYS A 155 -4.06 23.03 28.53
C LYS A 155 -2.86 23.13 29.48
N GLU A 156 -3.08 23.01 30.78
CA GLU A 156 -2.03 23.10 31.81
C GLU A 156 -1.08 21.91 31.73
N PHE A 157 -1.61 20.71 31.49
CA PHE A 157 -0.77 19.53 31.28
C PHE A 157 0.05 19.65 29.98
N TYR A 158 -0.53 20.23 28.94
CA TYR A 158 0.17 20.51 27.69
C TYR A 158 1.31 21.52 27.90
N THR A 159 1.09 22.62 28.64
CA THR A 159 2.15 23.60 28.92
C THR A 159 3.26 22.97 29.76
N PHE A 160 2.92 22.20 30.80
CA PHE A 160 3.88 21.47 31.62
C PHE A 160 4.78 20.53 30.79
N CYS A 161 4.21 19.76 29.85
CA CYS A 161 4.99 18.86 29.00
C CYS A 161 5.77 19.61 27.90
N LYS A 162 5.28 20.76 27.45
CA LYS A 162 5.92 21.57 26.40
C LYS A 162 7.10 22.38 26.93
N GLU A 163 6.96 22.95 28.12
CA GLU A 163 7.99 23.73 28.80
C GLU A 163 9.29 22.95 28.92
N ASP A 164 9.22 21.68 29.32
CA ASP A 164 10.38 20.79 29.35
C ASP A 164 10.03 19.37 28.87
N THR A 165 10.10 19.22 27.55
CA THR A 165 9.87 17.94 26.87
C THR A 165 10.88 16.86 27.28
N LYS A 166 12.13 17.24 27.60
CA LYS A 166 13.15 16.27 28.03
C LYS A 166 12.82 15.73 29.42
N ARG A 167 12.41 16.60 30.34
CA ARG A 167 11.94 16.20 31.67
C ARG A 167 10.72 15.28 31.60
N ALA A 168 9.75 15.61 30.77
CA ALA A 168 8.57 14.76 30.58
C ALA A 168 8.94 13.36 30.05
N CYS A 169 9.81 13.29 29.04
CA CYS A 169 10.32 12.01 28.53
C CYS A 169 11.09 11.23 29.60
N TYR A 170 11.98 11.88 30.33
CA TYR A 170 12.75 11.25 31.40
C TYR A 170 11.86 10.66 32.51
N ILE A 171 10.82 11.40 32.93
CA ILE A 171 9.85 10.92 33.93
C ILE A 171 9.13 9.67 33.41
N LEU A 172 8.64 9.70 32.17
CA LEU A 172 7.92 8.57 31.56
C LEU A 172 8.82 7.34 31.43
N GLU A 173 10.07 7.51 30.98
CA GLU A 173 11.04 6.42 30.89
C GLU A 173 11.35 5.82 32.28
N ARG A 174 11.57 6.66 33.29
CA ARG A 174 11.78 6.20 34.67
C ARG A 174 10.55 5.46 35.21
N LEU A 175 9.34 5.94 34.98
CA LEU A 175 8.14 5.22 35.40
C LEU A 175 8.05 3.85 34.73
N PHE A 176 8.36 3.77 33.44
CA PHE A 176 8.33 2.52 32.68
C PHE A 176 9.35 1.48 33.17
N PHE A 177 10.59 1.89 33.45
CA PHE A 177 11.64 0.94 33.84
C PHE A 177 11.62 0.60 35.34
N THR A 178 11.35 1.59 36.20
CA THR A 178 11.52 1.44 37.66
C THR A 178 10.21 1.20 38.41
N LYS A 179 9.06 1.65 37.90
CA LYS A 179 7.77 1.61 38.62
C LYS A 179 6.66 0.97 37.78
N LYS A 180 6.91 -0.26 37.31
CA LYS A 180 5.99 -1.01 36.45
C LYS A 180 4.63 -1.26 37.09
N GLU A 181 4.59 -1.49 38.40
CA GLU A 181 3.34 -1.74 39.14
C GLU A 181 2.42 -0.51 39.11
N VAL A 182 2.97 0.66 39.45
CA VAL A 182 2.25 1.95 39.36
C VAL A 182 1.75 2.20 37.94
N LEU A 183 2.56 1.88 36.93
CA LEU A 183 2.15 2.02 35.54
C LEU A 183 1.02 1.06 35.17
N SER A 184 1.05 -0.18 35.67
CA SER A 184 0.00 -1.17 35.47
C SER A 184 -1.33 -0.70 36.07
N ASP A 185 -1.30 -0.11 37.27
CA ASP A 185 -2.51 0.44 37.91
C ASP A 185 -3.10 1.59 37.10
N LEU A 186 -2.26 2.52 36.61
CA LEU A 186 -2.69 3.62 35.75
C LEU A 186 -3.27 3.10 34.41
N ILE A 187 -2.70 2.05 33.83
CA ILE A 187 -3.23 1.41 32.62
C ILE A 187 -4.60 0.78 32.90
N ASN A 188 -4.73 0.08 34.02
CA ASN A 188 -5.99 -0.55 34.42
C ASN A 188 -7.09 0.48 34.67
N GLU A 189 -6.76 1.61 35.31
CA GLU A 189 -7.66 2.73 35.51
C GLU A 189 -8.12 3.33 34.17
N TYR A 190 -7.19 3.55 33.25
CA TYR A 190 -7.49 4.05 31.91
C TYR A 190 -8.42 3.11 31.13
N GLU A 191 -8.19 1.80 31.17
CA GLU A 191 -9.05 0.82 30.50
C GLU A 191 -10.46 0.77 31.13
N LYS A 192 -10.58 0.91 32.45
CA LYS A 192 -11.89 1.08 33.12
C LYS A 192 -12.60 2.35 32.65
N TYR A 193 -11.90 3.48 32.58
CA TYR A 193 -12.45 4.75 32.08
C TYR A 193 -12.95 4.62 30.64
N LYS A 194 -12.15 3.99 29.76
CA LYS A 194 -12.48 3.75 28.35
C LYS A 194 -13.74 2.90 28.19
N ARG A 195 -13.90 1.84 28.99
CA ARG A 195 -15.10 0.99 29.01
C ARG A 195 -16.34 1.78 29.45
N LYS A 196 -16.25 2.56 30.53
CA LYS A 196 -17.35 3.42 31.01
C LYS A 196 -17.82 4.41 29.94
N LYS A 197 -16.88 5.04 29.25
CA LYS A 197 -17.19 5.98 28.15
C LYS A 197 -17.91 5.30 26.98
N LYS A 198 -17.47 4.10 26.58
CA LYS A 198 -18.13 3.31 25.52
C LYS A 198 -19.57 2.96 25.92
N ASN A 199 -19.79 2.57 27.16
CA ASN A 199 -21.13 2.24 27.66
C ASN A 199 -22.03 3.47 27.74
N LYS A 200 -21.54 4.62 28.22
CA LYS A 200 -22.29 5.89 28.21
C LYS A 200 -22.75 6.29 26.82
N ASN A 201 -21.86 6.15 25.82
CA ASN A 201 -22.21 6.44 24.43
C ASN A 201 -23.27 5.47 23.89
N LYS A 202 -23.22 4.18 24.26
CA LYS A 202 -24.30 3.23 23.92
C LYS A 202 -25.63 3.64 24.54
N TYR A 203 -25.66 3.95 25.84
CA TYR A 203 -26.90 4.40 26.51
C TYR A 203 -27.48 5.67 25.87
N LEU A 204 -26.64 6.63 25.50
CA LEU A 204 -27.09 7.84 24.80
C LEU A 204 -27.74 7.51 23.45
N ILE A 205 -27.14 6.59 22.68
CA ILE A 205 -27.71 6.10 21.43
C ILE A 205 -29.07 5.42 21.69
N PHE A 206 -29.17 4.54 22.70
CA PHE A 206 -30.43 3.89 23.06
C PHE A 206 -31.53 4.88 23.46
N ILE A 207 -31.19 5.95 24.20
CA ILE A 207 -32.15 7.01 24.57
C ILE A 207 -32.63 7.76 23.32
N ILE A 208 -31.72 8.11 22.40
CA ILE A 208 -32.07 8.80 21.15
C ILE A 208 -32.99 7.91 20.30
N TYR A 209 -32.65 6.64 20.10
CA TYR A 209 -33.49 5.70 19.37
C TYR A 209 -34.86 5.51 20.04
N GLY A 210 -34.91 5.38 21.37
CA GLY A 210 -36.16 5.31 22.12
C GLY A 210 -37.05 6.53 21.92
N ALA A 211 -36.48 7.74 21.97
CA ALA A 211 -37.21 8.98 21.75
C ALA A 211 -37.75 9.09 20.31
N ILE A 212 -36.97 8.66 19.30
CA ILE A 212 -37.41 8.61 17.90
C ILE A 212 -38.59 7.65 17.73
N VAL A 213 -38.52 6.45 18.32
CA VAL A 213 -39.60 5.46 18.25
C VAL A 213 -40.87 5.98 18.91
N ILE A 214 -40.77 6.61 20.08
CA ILE A 214 -41.92 7.22 20.79
C ILE A 214 -42.54 8.36 19.97
N LEU A 215 -41.73 9.24 19.39
CA LEU A 215 -42.20 10.32 18.51
C LEU A 215 -42.90 9.78 17.26
N GLY A 216 -42.35 8.73 16.64
CA GLY A 216 -42.98 8.03 15.52
C GLY A 216 -44.34 7.45 15.91
N TRP A 217 -44.44 6.82 17.07
CA TRP A 217 -45.69 6.25 17.58
C TRP A 217 -46.73 7.33 17.89
N MET A 218 -46.34 8.44 18.50
CA MET A 218 -47.24 9.59 18.73
C MET A 218 -47.74 10.19 17.42
N MET A 219 -46.88 10.33 16.41
CA MET A 219 -47.28 10.83 15.09
C MET A 219 -48.23 9.87 14.36
N SER A 220 -48.07 8.56 14.51
CA SER A 220 -48.95 7.57 13.86
C SER A 220 -50.28 7.35 14.58
N PHE A 221 -50.35 7.55 15.89
CA PHE A 221 -51.52 7.15 16.68
C PHE A 221 -52.30 8.33 17.29
N VAL A 222 -51.61 9.41 17.68
CA VAL A 222 -52.23 10.56 18.35
C VAL A 222 -52.64 11.64 17.36
N LEU A 223 -51.84 11.89 16.32
CA LEU A 223 -52.16 12.93 15.33
C LEU A 223 -53.44 12.67 14.49
N PRO A 224 -53.78 11.42 14.10
CA PRO A 224 -55.02 11.16 13.36
C PRO A 224 -56.30 11.45 14.17
N GLN A 225 -56.22 11.46 15.50
CA GLN A 225 -57.35 11.77 16.40
C GLN A 225 -57.60 13.29 16.51
N LEU A 226 -56.58 14.12 16.28
CA LEU A 226 -56.68 15.59 16.31
C LEU A 226 -57.05 16.20 14.95
N SER A 227 -56.92 15.47 13.85
CA SER A 227 -57.21 15.96 12.49
C SER A 227 -58.67 15.81 12.04
N SER A 228 -59.63 15.55 12.95
CA SER A 228 -61.06 15.61 12.58
C SER A 228 -61.59 17.04 12.47
N GLN A 229 -60.75 18.05 12.74
CA GLN A 229 -61.04 19.46 12.49
C GLN A 229 -59.83 20.08 11.76
N SER A 230 -60.04 20.50 10.51
CA SER A 230 -59.12 21.25 9.63
C SER A 230 -58.16 20.46 8.73
N LYS A 231 -57.96 21.07 7.55
CA LYS A 231 -57.48 20.49 6.29
C LYS A 231 -56.02 20.02 6.35
N ARG A 232 -55.73 18.96 5.58
CA ARG A 232 -54.41 18.32 5.36
C ARG A 232 -53.24 19.32 5.28
N PRO A 233 -52.10 19.05 5.95
CA PRO A 233 -50.84 19.63 5.55
C PRO A 233 -49.93 18.60 4.86
N PHE A 234 -49.25 19.12 3.86
CA PHE A 234 -48.29 18.50 2.95
C PHE A 234 -46.98 18.19 3.68
N TRP A 235 -46.75 16.94 4.09
CA TRP A 235 -45.48 16.52 4.74
C TRP A 235 -44.85 15.30 4.05
N GLY A 236 -44.69 15.39 2.72
CA GLY A 236 -43.89 14.43 1.95
C GLY A 236 -42.38 14.67 1.97
N GLY A 237 -41.90 15.74 2.63
CA GLY A 237 -40.51 16.21 2.50
C GLY A 237 -39.55 15.86 3.65
N LEU A 238 -40.03 15.57 4.87
CA LEU A 238 -39.11 15.46 6.02
C LEU A 238 -38.59 14.05 6.33
N PHE A 239 -39.20 13.00 5.77
CA PHE A 239 -38.75 11.63 6.03
C PHE A 239 -37.45 11.26 5.30
N SER A 240 -37.03 12.05 4.30
CA SER A 240 -35.83 11.71 3.53
C SER A 240 -34.51 12.12 4.19
N PHE A 241 -34.53 12.91 5.27
CA PHE A 241 -33.29 13.41 5.89
C PHE A 241 -32.79 12.60 7.10
N LEU A 242 -33.60 11.66 7.62
CA LEU A 242 -33.26 10.92 8.84
C LEU A 242 -32.70 9.50 8.59
N LEU A 243 -32.54 9.07 7.33
CA LEU A 243 -31.97 7.76 6.99
C LEU A 243 -30.45 7.79 6.68
N LEU A 244 -29.79 8.93 6.86
CA LEU A 244 -28.40 9.16 6.41
C LEU A 244 -27.44 9.65 7.52
N LEU A 245 -27.78 9.40 8.79
CA LEU A 245 -26.94 9.65 9.97
C LEU A 245 -26.97 8.42 10.90
#